data_AF-A0A2V5RZD9-F1
#
_entry.id   AF-A0A2V5RZD9-F1
#
_cell.length_a   1.000
_cell.length_b   1.000
_cell.length_c   1.000
_cell.angle_alpha   90.00
_cell.angle_beta   90.00
_cell.angle_gamma   90.00
#
_symmetry.space_group_name_H-M   'P 1'
#
loop_
_entity.id
_entity.type
_entity.pdbx_description
1 polymer ?
#
loop_
_entity_poly.entity_id
_entity_poly.type
_entity_poly.pdbx_seq_one_letter_code
_entity_poly.pdbx_strand_id
1 'polypeptide(L)' 'MSTSIRNRLAGTIEKIVSDKVVSEVAIRTAAGNVTSIITTGSVERMNLK' A
#
# COMPACT_ATOMS: atom_id res chain seq x y z
N MET A 1 4.22 16.99 -4.19
CA MET A 1 4.46 16.35 -5.50
C MET A 1 3.11 16.16 -6.18
N SER A 2 2.95 16.60 -7.44
CA SER A 2 1.72 16.39 -8.21
C SER A 2 1.89 15.18 -9.11
N THR A 3 0.94 14.25 -9.06
CA THR A 3 0.86 13.07 -9.93
C THR A 3 -0.41 13.16 -10.76
N SER A 4 -0.37 12.80 -12.04
CA SER A 4 -1.55 12.86 -12.94
C SER A 4 -2.65 11.85 -12.61
N ILE A 5 -2.41 10.94 -11.65
CA ILE A 5 -3.39 9.94 -11.25
C ILE A 5 -4.60 10.59 -10.56
N ARG A 6 -5.80 10.30 -11.08
CA ARG A 6 -7.05 10.88 -10.58
C ARG A 6 -7.49 10.27 -9.25
N ASN A 7 -7.26 8.98 -9.08
CA ASN A 7 -7.68 8.26 -7.89
C ASN A 7 -6.58 8.32 -6.83
N ARG A 8 -6.86 9.04 -5.75
CA ARG A 8 -6.00 9.16 -4.57
C ARG A 8 -6.84 8.88 -3.35
N LEU A 9 -6.74 7.64 -2.87
CA LEU A 9 -7.54 7.16 -1.75
C LEU A 9 -6.69 7.24 -0.48
N ALA A 10 -6.99 8.20 0.38
CA ALA A 10 -6.38 8.26 1.71
C ALA A 10 -6.90 7.08 2.56
N GLY A 11 -6.01 6.45 3.32
CA GLY A 11 -6.35 5.30 4.14
C GLY A 11 -5.27 4.96 5.15
N THR A 12 -5.60 3.99 6.01
CA THR A 12 -4.70 3.45 7.03
C THR A 12 -4.37 2.02 6.67
N ILE A 13 -3.09 1.67 6.70
CA ILE A 13 -2.65 0.29 6.52
C ILE A 13 -3.13 -0.53 7.72
N GLU A 14 -3.86 -1.60 7.47
CA GLU A 14 -4.34 -2.52 8.51
C GLU A 14 -3.41 -3.72 8.66
N LYS A 15 -2.85 -4.21 7.54
CA LYS A 15 -2.01 -5.41 7.52
C LYS A 15 -1.01 -5.34 6.37
N ILE A 16 0.20 -5.84 6.62
CA ILE A 16 1.20 -6.11 5.58
C ILE A 16 1.63 -7.57 5.68
N VAL A 17 1.50 -8.31 4.58
CA VAL A 17 2.01 -9.68 4.45
C VAL A 17 3.13 -9.66 3.40
N SER A 18 4.36 -9.93 3.84
CA SER A 18 5.54 -9.88 2.96
C SER A 18 6.02 -11.27 2.60
N ASP A 19 6.37 -11.45 1.32
CA ASP A 19 7.11 -12.61 0.80
C ASP A 19 8.42 -12.13 0.16
N LYS A 20 9.21 -13.03 -0.44
CA LYS A 20 10.54 -12.75 -1.01
C LYS A 20 10.55 -11.63 -2.06
N VAL A 21 9.52 -11.55 -2.89
CA VAL A 21 9.50 -10.63 -4.05
C VAL A 21 8.44 -9.54 -3.90
N VAL A 22 7.27 -9.90 -3.41
CA VAL A 22 6.10 -9.02 -3.29
C VAL A 22 5.53 -9.02 -1.88
N SER A 23 4.83 -7.95 -1.54
CA SER A 23 4.10 -7.79 -0.30
C SER A 23 2.66 -7.35 -0.60
N GLU A 24 1.72 -7.96 0.10
CA GLU A 24 0.32 -7.56 0.14
C GLU A 24 0.13 -6.51 1.24
N VAL A 25 -0.53 -5.41 0.91
CA VAL A 25 -0.87 -4.31 1.81
C VAL A 25 -2.39 -4.13 1.80
N ALA A 26 -3.02 -4.44 2.93
CA ALA A 26 -4.45 -4.20 3.15
C ALA A 26 -4.63 -2.80 3.75
N ILE A 27 -5.46 -1.98 3.10
CA ILE A 27 -5.65 -0.56 3.44
C ILE A 27 -7.15 -0.31 3.65
N ARG A 28 -7.50 0.22 4.82
CA ARG A 28 -8.84 0.75 5.08
C ARG A 28 -8.92 2.18 4.58
N THR A 29 -9.81 2.45 3.63
CA THR A 29 -10.08 3.78 3.11
C THR A 29 -11.54 4.18 3.40
N ALA A 30 -11.89 5.46 3.25
CA ALA A 30 -13.28 5.90 3.38
C ALA A 30 -14.21 5.32 2.30
N ALA A 31 -13.65 4.90 1.16
CA ALA A 31 -14.40 4.29 0.05
C ALA A 31 -14.53 2.76 0.20
N GLY A 32 -14.00 2.19 1.29
CA GLY A 32 -13.95 0.75 1.53
C GLY A 32 -12.51 0.22 1.60
N ASN A 33 -12.38 -1.10 1.67
CA ASN A 33 -11.08 -1.76 1.79
C ASN A 33 -10.42 -1.90 0.43
N VAL A 34 -9.14 -1.53 0.36
CA VAL A 34 -8.30 -1.63 -0.83
C VAL A 34 -7.13 -2.55 -0.53
N THR A 35 -6.87 -3.51 -1.40
CA THR A 35 -5.68 -4.37 -1.33
C THR A 35 -4.71 -3.96 -2.42
N SER A 36 -3.43 -3.79 -2.06
CA SER A 36 -2.35 -3.46 -2.98
C SER A 36 -1.26 -4.52 -2.93
N ILE A 37 -0.71 -4.88 -4.08
CA ILE A 37 0.49 -5.69 -4.19
C ILE A 37 1.63 -4.78 -4.67
N ILE A 38 2.67 -4.64 -3.86
CA ILE A 38 3.89 -3.90 -4.19
C ILE A 38 5.11 -4.78 -3.97
N THR A 39 6.28 -4.39 -4.48
CA THR A 39 7.51 -5.16 -4.23
C THR A 39 7.90 -5.05 -2.75
N THR A 40 8.47 -6.12 -2.19
CA THR A 40 8.93 -6.12 -0.79
C THR A 40 9.98 -5.05 -0.53
N GLY A 41 10.87 -4.79 -1.50
CA GLY A 41 11.81 -3.67 -1.41
C GLY A 41 11.15 -2.29 -1.36
N SER A 42 9.91 -2.13 -1.85
CA SER A 42 9.17 -0.86 -1.70
C SER A 42 8.64 -0.66 -0.29
N VAL A 43 8.16 -1.73 0.36
CA VAL A 43 7.77 -1.71 1.78
C VAL A 43 8.94 -1.27 2.66
N GLU A 44 10.12 -1.82 2.40
CA GLU A 44 11.37 -1.47 3.11
C GLU A 44 11.79 -0.02 2.85
N ARG A 45 11.87 0.42 1.59
CA ARG A 45 12.26 1.80 1.24
C ARG A 45 11.30 2.86 1.80
N MET A 46 10.04 2.50 1.99
CA MET A 46 9.01 3.38 2.55
C MET A 46 8.87 3.26 4.07
N ASN A 47 9.65 2.37 4.71
CA ASN A 47 9.62 2.11 6.15
C ASN A 47 8.20 1.86 6.69
N LEU A 48 7.46 0.98 6.02
CA LEU A 48 6.07 0.65 6.38
C LEU A 48 5.97 -0.45 7.46
N LYS A 49 7.11 -0.97 7.92
CA LYS A 49 7.24 -1.96 9.00
C LYS A 49 8.17 -1.41 10.08
#